data_AF-A0A182G9U6-F1
#
_entry.id   AF-A0A182G9U6-F1
#
_cell.length_a   1.000
_cell.length_b   1.000
_cell.length_c   1.000
_cell.angle_alpha   90.00
_cell.angle_beta   90.00
_cell.angle_gamma   90.00
#
_symmetry.space_group_name_H-M   'P 1'
#
loop_
_entity.id
_entity.type
_entity.pdbx_description
1 polymer ?
#
loop_
_entity_poly.entity_id
_entity_poly.type
_entity_poly.pdbx_seq_one_letter_code
_entity_poly.pdbx_strand_id
1 'polypeptide(L)'
;MVSSGMCLLLLLASIHVTLTAPTRRRQELEGCSRSSPDLGDCVGNSIQHFVNFMASGKLSPKVSVTPFDPLLLPNMTITHQSKEFKAVFVNRYLVGLKNSFVHDTSVDLKKKELSLTLLMPAMELLGMYTTESIDNHEATENTILTISIRSSAAKFRAQGELYKSTTTGMDHVRLNVTDVELVMGHYMINDLDHSTPVPRTNRHFDSVSRPEFVKLIEKDLRVQLGARLQHIANEVLALAPYQKLFPV
;
A
#
# COMPACT_ATOMS: atom_id res chain seq x y z
N MET A 1 -27.14 -49.91 62.68
CA MET A 1 -27.23 -51.12 61.82
C MET A 1 -27.26 -50.65 60.37
N VAL A 2 -26.23 -51.05 59.61
CA VAL A 2 -26.15 -51.33 58.14
C VAL A 2 -26.64 -50.23 57.18
N SER A 3 -26.00 -49.83 56.08
CA SER A 3 -24.70 -49.98 55.40
C SER A 3 -24.92 -49.25 54.05
N SER A 4 -24.09 -48.29 53.63
CA SER A 4 -23.03 -48.41 52.61
C SER A 4 -23.41 -49.07 51.27
N GLY A 5 -23.08 -48.38 50.16
CA GLY A 5 -23.11 -48.86 48.77
C GLY A 5 -23.34 -47.70 47.78
N MET A 6 -22.35 -46.86 47.44
CA MET A 6 -21.17 -47.07 46.59
C MET A 6 -21.46 -47.06 45.07
N CYS A 7 -20.80 -46.10 44.41
CA CYS A 7 -20.39 -46.06 42.99
C CYS A 7 -21.42 -46.32 41.88
N LEU A 8 -21.70 -45.27 41.10
CA LEU A 8 -21.49 -45.38 39.65
C LEU A 8 -21.33 -44.00 38.99
N LEU A 9 -20.09 -43.72 38.53
CA LEU A 9 -19.70 -43.11 37.24
C LEU A 9 -20.27 -41.71 36.87
N LEU A 10 -19.58 -40.75 36.27
CA LEU A 10 -18.24 -40.54 35.72
C LEU A 10 -18.19 -39.04 35.35
N LEU A 11 -17.03 -38.42 35.49
CA LEU A 11 -16.47 -37.46 34.52
C LEU A 11 -17.38 -36.32 34.01
N LEU A 12 -17.32 -35.16 34.65
CA LEU A 12 -17.09 -33.92 33.91
C LEU A 12 -16.08 -33.08 34.70
N ALA A 13 -14.83 -33.52 34.57
CA ALA A 13 -13.67 -32.70 34.85
C ALA A 13 -13.70 -31.46 33.93
N SER A 14 -13.49 -30.29 34.55
CA SER A 14 -12.66 -29.21 34.03
C SER A 14 -12.84 -28.79 32.57
N ILE A 15 -13.53 -27.66 32.35
CA ILE A 15 -12.95 -26.59 31.52
C ILE A 15 -13.19 -25.28 32.26
N HIS A 16 -12.11 -24.75 32.86
CA HIS A 16 -12.04 -23.34 33.22
C HIS A 16 -12.16 -22.54 31.93
N VAL A 17 -13.25 -21.79 31.78
CA VAL A 17 -13.29 -20.69 30.81
C VAL A 17 -12.44 -19.56 31.40
N THR A 18 -11.11 -19.69 31.28
CA THR A 18 -10.25 -18.52 31.30
C THR A 18 -10.50 -17.79 30.00
N LEU A 19 -11.39 -16.80 30.04
CA LEU A 19 -11.53 -15.81 28.99
C LEU A 19 -10.30 -14.89 29.05
N THR A 20 -9.12 -15.43 28.69
CA THR A 20 -7.97 -14.61 28.35
C THR A 20 -8.19 -14.16 26.92
N ALA A 21 -8.78 -12.98 26.74
CA ALA A 21 -8.57 -12.22 25.51
C ALA A 21 -7.09 -11.77 25.52
N PRO A 22 -6.21 -12.31 24.67
CA PRO A 22 -4.81 -11.94 24.73
C PRO A 22 -4.58 -10.61 23.99
N THR A 23 -3.96 -9.67 24.70
CA THR A 23 -2.72 -9.00 24.26
C THR A 23 -2.68 -8.16 22.97
N ARG A 24 -3.79 -7.67 22.40
CA ARG A 24 -3.69 -6.83 21.18
C ARG A 24 -2.87 -5.53 21.35
N ARG A 25 -2.84 -4.96 22.56
CA ARG A 25 -2.13 -3.69 22.86
C ARG A 25 -0.66 -3.85 23.30
N ARG A 26 -0.23 -5.06 23.66
CA ARG A 26 1.14 -5.30 24.19
C ARG A 26 2.15 -5.65 23.10
N GLN A 27 1.69 -6.27 22.00
CA GLN A 27 2.54 -6.62 20.85
C GLN A 27 3.15 -5.40 20.15
N GLU A 28 2.45 -4.25 20.14
CA GLU A 28 2.94 -3.01 19.50
C GLU A 28 4.26 -2.46 20.09
N LEU A 29 4.58 -2.79 21.34
CA LEU A 29 5.80 -2.31 22.01
C LEU A 29 6.99 -3.28 21.92
N GLU A 30 6.75 -4.56 21.66
CA GLU A 30 7.75 -5.62 21.79
C GLU A 30 8.18 -6.24 20.44
N GLY A 31 7.51 -5.90 19.33
CA GLY A 31 7.79 -6.46 18.01
C GLY A 31 7.10 -7.81 17.79
N CYS A 32 7.42 -8.47 16.67
CA CYS A 32 6.79 -9.73 16.27
C CYS A 32 7.71 -10.92 16.50
N SER A 33 7.42 -11.77 17.50
CA SER A 33 8.27 -12.92 17.82
C SER A 33 8.51 -13.82 16.60
N ARG A 34 9.79 -14.14 16.36
CA ARG A 34 10.24 -15.01 15.25
C ARG A 34 9.73 -16.43 15.37
N SER A 35 9.45 -16.89 16.59
CA SER A 35 9.00 -18.25 16.87
C SER A 35 7.46 -18.37 16.87
N SER A 36 6.75 -17.25 16.72
CA SER A 36 5.29 -17.22 16.70
C SER A 36 4.73 -17.92 15.45
N PRO A 37 3.73 -18.82 15.60
CA PRO A 37 3.00 -19.36 14.46
C PRO A 37 2.22 -18.27 13.69
N ASP A 38 1.85 -17.19 14.38
CA ASP A 38 1.03 -16.08 13.84
C ASP A 38 1.89 -14.86 13.43
N LEU A 39 3.15 -15.11 13.01
CA LEU A 39 4.08 -14.05 12.63
C LEU A 39 3.52 -13.14 11.53
N GLY A 40 2.88 -13.73 10.51
CA GLY A 40 2.26 -12.99 9.41
C GLY A 40 1.21 -11.99 9.90
N ASP A 41 0.33 -12.43 10.80
CA ASP A 41 -0.72 -11.59 11.38
C ASP A 41 -0.14 -10.47 12.25
N CYS A 42 0.90 -10.75 13.05
CA CYS A 42 1.57 -9.71 13.84
C CYS A 42 2.17 -8.61 12.95
N VAL A 43 2.86 -9.02 11.88
CA VAL A 43 3.48 -8.08 10.93
C VAL A 43 2.39 -7.32 10.16
N GLY A 44 1.34 -8.00 9.70
CA GLY A 44 0.20 -7.40 9.02
C GLY A 44 -0.51 -6.36 9.88
N ASN A 45 -0.75 -6.65 11.17
CA ASN A 45 -1.32 -5.69 12.12
C ASN A 45 -0.39 -4.49 12.35
N SER A 46 0.92 -4.71 12.42
CA SER A 46 1.92 -3.63 12.56
C SER A 46 1.93 -2.72 11.34
N ILE A 47 1.85 -3.30 10.13
CA ILE A 47 1.72 -2.55 8.87
C ILE A 47 0.40 -1.79 8.84
N GLN A 48 -0.72 -2.42 9.24
CA GLN A 48 -2.02 -1.77 9.29
C GLN A 48 -2.02 -0.57 10.25
N HIS A 49 -1.33 -0.67 11.39
CA HIS A 49 -1.16 0.45 12.30
C HIS A 49 -0.37 1.57 11.61
N PHE A 50 0.72 1.25 10.91
CA PHE A 50 1.51 2.21 10.15
C PHE A 50 0.71 2.91 9.05
N VAL A 51 -0.18 2.20 8.35
CA VAL A 51 -1.06 2.75 7.29
C VAL A 51 -1.83 3.97 7.79
N ASN A 52 -2.29 3.98 9.05
CA ASN A 52 -3.01 5.11 9.62
C ASN A 52 -2.16 6.38 9.77
N PHE A 53 -0.83 6.25 9.84
CA PHE A 53 0.09 7.38 9.94
C PHE A 53 0.62 7.86 8.59
N MET A 54 0.34 7.14 7.49
CA MET A 54 0.84 7.44 6.15
C MET A 54 0.48 8.85 5.65
N ALA A 55 -0.62 9.43 6.14
CA ALA A 55 -1.00 10.79 5.78
C ALA A 55 -0.14 11.87 6.48
N SER A 56 0.26 11.62 7.72
CA SER A 56 0.99 12.62 8.52
C SER A 56 2.51 12.41 8.49
N GLY A 57 2.96 11.17 8.26
CA GLY A 57 4.34 10.74 8.46
C GLY A 57 4.79 10.75 9.93
N LYS A 58 3.95 11.15 10.90
CA LYS A 58 4.33 11.28 12.31
C LYS A 58 4.02 10.00 13.07
N LEU A 59 5.06 9.23 13.41
CA LEU A 59 4.93 7.99 14.19
C LEU A 59 4.92 8.25 15.70
N SER A 60 5.62 9.30 16.14
CA SER A 60 5.59 9.78 17.52
C SER A 60 5.98 11.27 17.54
N PRO A 61 5.90 11.97 18.69
CA PRO A 61 6.33 13.37 18.78
C PRO A 61 7.80 13.62 18.36
N LYS A 62 8.65 12.60 18.42
CA LYS A 62 10.09 12.69 18.09
C LYS A 62 10.49 11.94 16.82
N VAL A 63 9.57 11.19 16.21
CA VAL A 63 9.87 10.31 15.08
C VAL A 63 8.90 10.57 13.96
N SER A 64 9.45 10.97 12.81
CA SER A 64 8.72 11.16 11.57
C SER A 64 9.41 10.40 10.44
N VAL A 65 8.59 9.91 9.52
CA VAL A 65 9.00 9.35 8.23
C VAL A 65 8.36 10.17 7.13
N THR A 66 8.77 9.94 5.89
CA THR A 66 8.20 10.70 4.78
C THR A 66 6.71 10.31 4.60
N PRO A 67 5.80 11.29 4.48
CA PRO A 67 4.40 10.99 4.19
C PRO A 67 4.24 10.24 2.87
N PHE A 68 3.22 9.37 2.82
CA PHE A 68 2.88 8.55 1.65
C PHE A 68 1.55 8.97 1.00
N ASP A 69 0.71 9.73 1.71
CA ASP A 69 -0.57 10.23 1.21
C ASP A 69 -0.69 11.74 1.50
N PRO A 70 -0.65 12.64 0.49
CA PRO A 70 -0.65 12.34 -0.95
C PRO A 70 0.67 11.71 -1.42
N LEU A 71 0.54 10.74 -2.34
CA LEU A 71 1.66 10.21 -3.10
C LEU A 71 1.93 11.17 -4.26
N LEU A 72 3.02 11.94 -4.16
CA LEU A 72 3.49 12.77 -5.26
C LEU A 72 4.08 11.89 -6.37
N LEU A 73 3.63 12.11 -7.60
CA LEU A 73 4.04 11.32 -8.74
C LEU A 73 4.88 12.17 -9.71
N PRO A 74 5.96 11.62 -10.28
CA PRO A 74 6.70 12.28 -11.35
C PRO A 74 5.80 12.59 -12.56
N ASN A 75 6.23 13.54 -13.38
CA ASN A 75 5.55 13.84 -14.64
C ASN A 75 5.53 12.60 -15.54
N MET A 76 4.40 12.39 -16.23
CA MET A 76 4.23 11.31 -17.17
C MET A 76 4.05 11.90 -18.57
N THR A 77 4.83 11.38 -19.52
CA THR A 77 4.66 11.69 -20.94
C THR A 77 4.12 10.46 -21.64
N ILE A 78 3.07 10.65 -22.42
CA ILE A 78 2.44 9.62 -23.24
C ILE A 78 2.68 10.01 -24.69
N THR A 79 3.40 9.17 -25.42
CA THR A 79 3.64 9.33 -26.85
C THR A 79 2.92 8.21 -27.58
N HIS A 80 2.21 8.55 -28.65
CA HIS A 80 1.53 7.56 -29.49
C HIS A 80 2.10 7.63 -30.90
N GLN A 81 2.83 6.59 -31.28
CA GLN A 81 3.64 6.57 -32.50
C GLN A 81 2.83 6.69 -33.80
N SER A 82 1.55 6.31 -33.80
CA SER A 82 0.72 6.29 -35.02
C SER A 82 -0.16 7.52 -35.21
N LYS A 83 -0.17 8.48 -34.28
CA LYS A 83 -1.05 9.66 -34.34
C LYS A 83 -0.33 10.99 -34.10
N GLU A 84 1.01 11.00 -34.11
CA GLU A 84 1.84 12.23 -34.03
C GLU A 84 1.39 13.21 -32.94
N PHE A 85 1.09 12.69 -31.74
CA PHE A 85 0.79 13.52 -30.58
C PHE A 85 1.56 13.07 -29.35
N LYS A 86 1.78 14.05 -28.47
CA LYS A 86 2.41 13.91 -27.17
C LYS A 86 1.46 14.45 -26.12
N ALA A 87 1.11 13.64 -25.14
CA ALA A 87 0.38 14.10 -23.96
C ALA A 87 1.32 14.19 -22.76
N VAL A 88 1.14 15.21 -21.94
CA VAL A 88 1.91 15.41 -20.71
C VAL A 88 0.93 15.53 -19.54
N PHE A 89 1.18 14.73 -18.51
CA PHE A 89 0.46 14.78 -17.26
C PHE A 89 1.46 15.20 -16.18
N VAL A 90 1.24 16.35 -15.56
CA VAL A 90 2.16 16.99 -14.61
C VAL A 90 1.47 17.35 -13.30
N ASN A 91 2.25 17.73 -12.28
CA ASN A 91 1.74 18.06 -10.95
C ASN A 91 0.78 16.99 -10.42
N ARG A 92 1.15 15.73 -10.66
CA ARG A 92 0.34 14.56 -10.37
C ARG A 92 0.48 14.15 -8.93
N TYR A 93 -0.63 13.78 -8.33
CA TYR A 93 -0.62 13.16 -7.01
C TYR A 93 -1.80 12.20 -6.84
N LEU A 94 -1.56 11.13 -6.10
CA LEU A 94 -2.55 10.13 -5.74
C LEU A 94 -2.90 10.28 -4.26
N VAL A 95 -4.18 10.41 -3.95
CA VAL A 95 -4.70 10.44 -2.57
C VAL A 95 -5.56 9.22 -2.26
N GLY A 96 -5.74 8.95 -0.97
CA GLY A 96 -6.65 7.90 -0.48
C GLY A 96 -5.95 6.62 -0.06
N LEU A 97 -4.62 6.53 -0.23
CA LEU A 97 -3.80 5.41 0.20
C LEU A 97 -3.85 5.19 1.73
N LYS A 98 -4.06 6.24 2.52
CA LYS A 98 -4.26 6.15 3.98
C LYS A 98 -5.49 5.34 4.39
N ASN A 99 -6.46 5.17 3.48
CA ASN A 99 -7.69 4.40 3.72
C ASN A 99 -7.53 2.93 3.31
N SER A 100 -6.32 2.52 2.92
CA SER A 100 -6.05 1.14 2.55
C SER A 100 -6.12 0.23 3.78
N PHE A 101 -6.34 -1.05 3.55
CA PHE A 101 -6.27 -2.04 4.61
C PHE A 101 -5.49 -3.27 4.18
N VAL A 102 -4.76 -3.83 5.13
CA VAL A 102 -4.01 -5.07 4.98
C VAL A 102 -5.02 -6.21 4.93
N HIS A 103 -5.04 -6.91 3.79
CA HIS A 103 -5.89 -8.06 3.59
C HIS A 103 -5.19 -9.36 3.96
N ASP A 104 -3.92 -9.49 3.55
CA ASP A 104 -3.12 -10.68 3.77
C ASP A 104 -1.64 -10.29 3.95
N THR A 105 -0.93 -11.02 4.79
CA THR A 105 0.50 -10.82 5.03
C THR A 105 1.18 -12.16 5.27
N SER A 106 2.22 -12.45 4.48
CA SER A 106 3.05 -13.64 4.62
C SER A 106 4.51 -13.23 4.79
N VAL A 107 5.16 -13.80 5.80
CA VAL A 107 6.55 -13.51 6.15
C VAL A 107 7.31 -14.80 6.33
N ASP A 108 8.37 -14.99 5.54
CA ASP A 108 9.33 -16.07 5.72
C ASP A 108 10.66 -15.47 6.13
N LEU A 109 11.00 -15.54 7.42
CA LEU A 109 12.26 -14.98 7.92
C LEU A 109 13.50 -15.78 7.50
N LYS A 110 13.34 -17.05 7.10
CA LYS A 110 14.47 -17.88 6.62
C LYS A 110 14.85 -17.48 5.21
N LYS A 111 13.85 -17.35 4.34
CA LYS A 111 14.03 -16.86 2.96
C LYS A 111 14.16 -15.34 2.91
N LYS A 112 13.78 -14.64 3.99
CA LYS A 112 13.67 -13.18 4.10
C LYS A 112 12.69 -12.63 3.07
N GLU A 113 11.56 -13.30 2.89
CA GLU A 113 10.52 -12.90 1.95
C GLU A 113 9.34 -12.28 2.71
N LEU A 114 8.80 -11.21 2.15
CA LEU A 114 7.55 -10.58 2.59
C LEU A 114 6.60 -10.53 1.40
N SER A 115 5.36 -10.98 1.60
CA SER A 115 4.24 -10.74 0.69
C SER A 115 3.15 -10.00 1.46
N LEU A 116 2.65 -8.92 0.87
CA LEU A 116 1.62 -8.06 1.47
C LEU A 116 0.53 -7.80 0.43
N THR A 117 -0.73 -8.04 0.79
CA THR A 117 -1.87 -7.66 -0.03
C THR A 117 -2.61 -6.50 0.63
N LEU A 118 -2.73 -5.38 -0.08
CA LEU A 118 -3.47 -4.20 0.33
C LEU A 118 -4.75 -4.06 -0.51
N LEU A 119 -5.84 -3.72 0.16
CA LEU A 119 -7.09 -3.32 -0.47
C LEU A 119 -7.23 -1.80 -0.34
N MET A 120 -7.51 -1.15 -1.47
CA MET A 120 -7.60 0.30 -1.62
C MET A 120 -9.03 0.65 -2.04
N PRO A 121 -9.90 1.01 -1.09
CA PRO A 121 -11.33 1.16 -1.37
C PRO A 121 -11.62 2.37 -2.27
N ALA A 122 -10.90 3.47 -2.07
CA ALA A 122 -11.05 4.69 -2.83
C ALA A 122 -9.74 5.45 -2.93
N MET A 123 -9.32 5.72 -4.18
CA MET A 123 -8.20 6.58 -4.50
C MET A 123 -8.60 7.62 -5.53
N GLU A 124 -7.90 8.75 -5.53
CA GLU A 124 -8.09 9.79 -6.55
C GLU A 124 -6.73 10.22 -7.08
N LEU A 125 -6.55 10.10 -8.39
CA LEU A 125 -5.39 10.60 -9.10
C LEU A 125 -5.75 11.93 -9.73
N LEU A 126 -5.03 12.98 -9.34
CA LEU A 126 -5.22 14.33 -9.83
C LEU A 126 -3.95 14.84 -10.50
N GLY A 127 -4.10 15.77 -11.44
CA GLY A 127 -2.99 16.53 -12.00
C GLY A 127 -3.43 17.41 -13.16
N MET A 128 -2.47 18.06 -13.82
CA MET A 128 -2.71 18.88 -15.01
C MET A 128 -2.32 18.11 -16.27
N TYR A 129 -3.24 18.04 -17.22
CA TYR A 129 -3.09 17.31 -18.48
C TYR A 129 -3.10 18.28 -19.66
N THR A 130 -2.14 18.08 -20.57
CA THR A 130 -2.06 18.77 -21.85
C THR A 130 -1.71 17.81 -22.97
N THR A 131 -2.10 18.16 -24.18
CA THR A 131 -1.74 17.45 -25.41
C THR A 131 -1.11 18.44 -26.39
N GLU A 132 -0.02 18.03 -27.01
CA GLU A 132 0.69 18.75 -28.05
C GLU A 132 0.65 17.90 -29.32
N SER A 133 0.20 18.47 -30.44
CA SER A 133 0.39 17.85 -31.75
C SER A 133 1.83 18.07 -32.19
N ILE A 134 2.48 16.99 -32.66
CA ILE A 134 3.90 17.00 -33.01
C ILE A 134 4.15 17.75 -34.33
N ASP A 135 3.18 17.76 -35.24
CA ASP A 135 3.35 18.34 -36.59
C ASP A 135 3.31 19.87 -36.60
N ASN A 136 2.45 20.46 -35.77
CA ASN A 136 2.23 21.91 -35.75
C ASN A 136 2.64 22.55 -34.41
N HIS A 137 3.13 21.77 -33.44
CA HIS A 137 3.48 22.21 -32.09
C HIS A 137 2.34 22.97 -31.37
N GLU A 138 1.10 22.75 -31.78
CA GLU A 138 -0.05 23.33 -31.08
C GLU A 138 -0.31 22.54 -29.80
N ALA A 139 -0.14 23.22 -28.66
CA ALA A 139 -0.46 22.70 -27.34
C ALA A 139 -1.88 23.12 -26.93
N THR A 140 -2.58 22.20 -26.29
CA THR A 140 -3.88 22.48 -25.69
C THR A 140 -3.75 23.23 -24.37
N GLU A 141 -4.83 23.86 -23.94
CA GLU A 141 -4.89 24.51 -22.63
C GLU A 141 -4.77 23.46 -21.50
N ASN A 142 -4.18 23.88 -20.37
CA ASN A 142 -4.05 23.02 -19.19
C ASN A 142 -5.44 22.64 -18.66
N THR A 143 -5.74 21.34 -18.66
CA THR A 143 -6.99 20.81 -18.08
C THR A 143 -6.67 20.04 -16.79
N ILE A 144 -7.51 20.20 -15.77
CA ILE A 144 -7.40 19.40 -14.55
C ILE A 144 -8.01 18.03 -14.82
N LEU A 145 -7.18 16.99 -14.76
CA LEU A 145 -7.63 15.62 -14.90
C LEU A 145 -7.78 15.00 -13.51
N THR A 146 -8.99 14.48 -13.22
CA THR A 146 -9.26 13.72 -12.01
C THR A 146 -9.71 12.31 -12.38
N ILE A 147 -9.02 11.29 -11.87
CA ILE A 147 -9.38 9.89 -12.04
C ILE A 147 -9.75 9.33 -10.67
N SER A 148 -11.04 9.09 -10.47
CA SER A 148 -11.56 8.38 -9.30
C SER A 148 -11.40 6.88 -9.53
N ILE A 149 -10.72 6.19 -8.62
CA ILE A 149 -10.47 4.75 -8.67
C ILE A 149 -11.07 4.12 -7.41
N ARG A 150 -11.81 3.02 -7.56
CA ARG A 150 -12.53 2.35 -6.47
C ARG A 150 -12.27 0.85 -6.49
N SER A 151 -12.29 0.23 -5.31
CA SER A 151 -12.18 -1.23 -5.14
C SER A 151 -10.93 -1.83 -5.78
N SER A 152 -9.77 -1.22 -5.56
CA SER A 152 -8.49 -1.71 -6.08
C SER A 152 -7.79 -2.63 -5.09
N ALA A 153 -6.90 -3.48 -5.61
CA ALA A 153 -6.03 -4.33 -4.81
C ALA A 153 -4.59 -4.23 -5.31
N ALA A 154 -3.63 -4.28 -4.39
CA ALA A 154 -2.22 -4.39 -4.72
C ALA A 154 -1.55 -5.49 -3.91
N LYS A 155 -0.74 -6.31 -4.57
CA LYS A 155 0.10 -7.32 -3.94
C LYS A 155 1.55 -6.94 -4.11
N PHE A 156 2.24 -6.75 -3.00
CA PHE A 156 3.66 -6.42 -2.94
C PHE A 156 4.44 -7.66 -2.54
N ARG A 157 5.52 -7.95 -3.26
CA ARG A 157 6.52 -8.94 -2.88
C ARG A 157 7.84 -8.22 -2.64
N ALA A 158 8.51 -8.54 -1.55
CA ALA A 158 9.77 -7.94 -1.17
C ALA A 158 10.74 -8.96 -0.60
N GLN A 159 12.01 -8.72 -0.88
CA GLN A 159 13.16 -9.46 -0.35
C GLN A 159 13.86 -8.64 0.72
N GLY A 160 14.05 -9.22 1.89
CA GLY A 160 14.77 -8.64 3.02
C GLY A 160 16.26 -8.91 2.96
N GLU A 161 17.04 -7.91 3.37
CA GLU A 161 18.49 -7.99 3.52
C GLU A 161 18.87 -7.43 4.90
N LEU A 162 19.75 -8.13 5.61
CA LEU A 162 20.32 -7.64 6.85
C LEU A 162 21.56 -6.80 6.55
N TYR A 163 21.67 -5.65 7.22
CA TYR A 163 22.86 -4.81 7.14
C TYR A 163 23.23 -4.31 8.53
N LYS A 164 24.51 -4.05 8.76
CA LYS A 164 24.96 -3.41 10.01
C LYS A 164 24.76 -1.90 9.92
N SER A 165 23.99 -1.35 10.84
CA SER A 165 23.85 0.10 11.00
C SER A 165 25.19 0.71 11.41
N THR A 166 25.64 1.74 10.69
CA THR A 166 26.88 2.46 11.00
C THR A 166 26.79 3.28 12.28
N THR A 167 25.57 3.71 12.65
CA THR A 167 25.31 4.50 13.86
C THR A 167 25.20 3.64 15.12
N THR A 168 24.62 2.45 15.02
CA THR A 168 24.35 1.60 16.21
C THR A 168 25.19 0.33 16.28
N GLY A 169 25.82 -0.09 15.18
CA GLY A 169 26.54 -1.36 15.06
C GLY A 169 25.65 -2.61 15.08
N MET A 170 24.34 -2.43 15.26
CA MET A 170 23.34 -3.50 15.31
C MET A 170 22.89 -3.90 13.89
N ASP A 171 22.37 -5.11 13.77
CA ASP A 171 21.77 -5.58 12.52
C ASP A 171 20.40 -4.93 12.33
N HIS A 172 20.20 -4.32 11.18
CA HIS A 172 18.93 -3.76 10.71
C HIS A 172 18.50 -4.52 9.47
N VAL A 173 17.21 -4.41 9.12
CA VAL A 173 16.66 -5.01 7.91
C VAL A 173 16.28 -3.90 6.93
N ARG A 174 16.57 -4.12 5.65
CA ARG A 174 16.00 -3.35 4.55
C ARG A 174 15.27 -4.28 3.61
N LEU A 175 14.22 -3.78 2.99
CA LEU A 175 13.44 -4.46 1.98
C LEU A 175 13.83 -3.94 0.60
N ASN A 176 13.87 -4.86 -0.35
CA ASN A 176 13.88 -4.59 -1.77
C ASN A 176 12.57 -5.15 -2.35
N VAL A 177 11.69 -4.28 -2.83
CA VAL A 177 10.44 -4.67 -3.49
C VAL A 177 10.81 -5.30 -4.82
N THR A 178 10.50 -6.59 -4.95
CA THR A 178 10.83 -7.39 -6.12
C THR A 178 9.72 -7.38 -7.15
N ASP A 179 8.47 -7.25 -6.69
CA ASP A 179 7.32 -7.22 -7.58
C ASP A 179 6.13 -6.50 -6.94
N VAL A 180 5.34 -5.86 -7.80
CA VAL A 180 4.08 -5.20 -7.44
C VAL A 180 3.03 -5.59 -8.46
N GLU A 181 2.02 -6.32 -8.03
CA GLU A 181 0.80 -6.50 -8.80
C GLU A 181 -0.19 -5.42 -8.35
N LEU A 182 -0.73 -4.65 -9.30
CA LEU A 182 -1.78 -3.68 -9.05
C LEU A 182 -2.93 -4.01 -9.99
N VAL A 183 -4.11 -4.16 -9.41
CA VAL A 183 -5.37 -4.30 -10.13
C VAL A 183 -6.24 -3.11 -9.76
N MET A 184 -6.47 -2.23 -10.73
CA MET A 184 -7.44 -1.16 -10.57
C MET A 184 -8.86 -1.72 -10.71
N GLY A 185 -9.73 -1.39 -9.76
CA GLY A 185 -11.15 -1.73 -9.85
C GLY A 185 -11.90 -0.78 -10.78
N HIS A 186 -13.04 -0.27 -10.31
CA HIS A 186 -13.83 0.69 -11.09
C HIS A 186 -13.12 2.03 -11.17
N TYR A 187 -13.17 2.68 -12.33
CA TYR A 187 -12.62 4.00 -12.51
C TYR A 187 -13.60 4.95 -13.20
N MET A 188 -13.54 6.21 -12.83
CA MET A 188 -14.23 7.33 -13.47
C MET A 188 -13.23 8.43 -13.74
N ILE A 189 -13.24 8.96 -14.96
CA ILE A 189 -12.39 10.08 -15.35
C ILE A 189 -13.28 11.31 -15.40
N ASN A 190 -13.15 12.21 -14.43
CA ASN A 190 -13.95 13.43 -14.34
C ASN A 190 -13.35 14.50 -15.25
N ASP A 191 -13.68 14.36 -16.54
CA ASP A 191 -13.70 15.38 -17.61
C ASP A 191 -14.84 15.03 -18.59
N LEU A 192 -15.84 14.28 -18.09
CA LEU A 192 -16.70 13.40 -18.86
C LEU A 192 -18.12 13.30 -18.29
N ASP A 193 -18.51 14.23 -17.41
CA ASP A 193 -19.87 14.30 -16.89
C ASP A 193 -20.71 15.34 -17.63
N HIS A 194 -21.76 14.82 -18.24
CA HIS A 194 -22.68 15.47 -19.16
C HIS A 194 -23.60 16.45 -18.44
N SER A 195 -23.33 17.76 -18.54
CA SER A 195 -24.38 18.80 -18.35
C SER A 195 -24.11 20.10 -19.09
N THR A 196 -22.90 20.31 -19.63
CA THR A 196 -22.56 21.44 -20.49
C THR A 196 -22.21 20.96 -21.91
N PRO A 197 -22.55 21.71 -22.98
CA PRO A 197 -22.09 21.39 -24.32
C PRO A 197 -20.57 21.28 -24.28
N VAL A 198 -20.04 20.09 -24.56
CA VAL A 198 -18.60 19.81 -24.59
C VAL A 198 -17.98 20.81 -25.58
N PRO A 199 -17.19 21.81 -25.14
CA PRO A 199 -16.54 22.72 -26.05
C PRO A 199 -15.63 21.90 -26.98
N ARG A 200 -15.45 22.33 -28.23
CA ARG A 200 -14.65 21.61 -29.24
C ARG A 200 -13.23 21.25 -28.77
N THR A 201 -12.73 21.90 -27.71
CA THR A 201 -11.49 21.59 -27.02
C THR A 201 -11.49 20.20 -26.39
N ASN A 202 -12.55 19.71 -25.76
CA ASN A 202 -12.54 18.44 -24.98
C ASN A 202 -12.51 17.12 -25.79
N ARG A 203 -12.10 17.12 -27.07
CA ARG A 203 -11.76 15.90 -27.84
C ARG A 203 -10.40 15.28 -27.46
N HIS A 204 -9.84 15.66 -26.32
CA HIS A 204 -8.47 15.32 -25.89
C HIS A 204 -8.26 13.82 -25.62
N PHE A 205 -9.33 13.04 -25.46
CA PHE A 205 -9.31 11.57 -25.33
C PHE A 205 -9.53 10.81 -26.65
N ASP A 206 -9.65 11.49 -27.80
CA ASP A 206 -9.87 10.81 -29.08
C ASP A 206 -8.55 10.21 -29.64
N SER A 207 -7.42 10.58 -29.05
CA SER A 207 -6.09 10.19 -29.48
C SER A 207 -5.62 8.86 -28.87
N VAL A 208 -5.80 8.66 -27.55
CA VAL A 208 -5.61 7.38 -26.83
C VAL A 208 -6.96 6.83 -26.41
N SER A 209 -7.26 5.56 -26.71
CA SER A 209 -8.50 4.95 -26.20
C SER A 209 -8.52 4.94 -24.66
N ARG A 210 -9.67 5.21 -24.03
CA ARG A 210 -9.77 5.21 -22.55
C ARG A 210 -9.18 3.95 -21.89
N PRO A 211 -9.42 2.73 -22.40
CA PRO A 211 -8.83 1.52 -21.81
C PRO A 211 -7.30 1.49 -21.90
N GLU A 212 -6.72 1.99 -22.99
CA GLU A 212 -5.28 2.07 -23.17
C GLU A 212 -4.66 3.12 -22.24
N PHE A 213 -5.29 4.29 -22.13
CA PHE A 213 -4.88 5.33 -21.19
C PHE A 213 -4.85 4.81 -19.75
N VAL A 214 -5.91 4.11 -19.33
CA VAL A 214 -5.99 3.53 -17.98
C VAL A 214 -4.92 2.46 -17.75
N LYS A 215 -4.61 1.62 -18.75
CA LYS A 215 -3.51 0.65 -18.65
C LYS A 215 -2.15 1.32 -18.46
N LEU A 216 -1.92 2.45 -19.12
CA LEU A 216 -0.70 3.24 -18.94
C LEU A 216 -0.62 3.82 -17.53
N ILE A 217 -1.74 4.38 -17.02
CA ILE A 217 -1.84 4.88 -15.64
C ILE A 217 -1.60 3.75 -14.63
N GLU A 218 -2.24 2.59 -14.79
CA GLU A 218 -2.05 1.44 -13.89
C GLU A 218 -0.58 0.99 -13.87
N LYS A 219 0.06 0.91 -15.04
CA LYS A 219 1.47 0.53 -15.15
C LYS A 219 2.38 1.55 -14.45
N ASP A 220 2.13 2.83 -14.65
CA ASP A 220 2.88 3.89 -13.99
C ASP A 220 2.69 3.84 -12.47
N LEU A 221 1.43 3.78 -12.00
CA LEU A 221 1.12 3.66 -10.57
C LEU A 221 1.78 2.44 -9.92
N ARG A 222 1.79 1.29 -10.59
CA ARG A 222 2.49 0.08 -10.11
C ARG A 222 3.96 0.35 -9.80
N VAL A 223 4.66 1.01 -10.72
CA VAL A 223 6.09 1.35 -10.56
C VAL A 223 6.29 2.35 -9.44
N GLN A 224 5.50 3.43 -9.42
CA GLN A 224 5.64 4.49 -8.43
C GLN A 224 5.29 4.01 -7.01
N LEU A 225 4.23 3.20 -6.86
CA LEU A 225 3.86 2.61 -5.58
C LEU A 225 4.95 1.70 -5.04
N GLY A 226 5.53 0.83 -5.88
CA GLY A 226 6.61 -0.06 -5.46
C GLY A 226 7.83 0.69 -4.95
N ALA A 227 8.33 1.63 -5.74
CA ALA A 227 9.50 2.44 -5.38
C ALA A 227 9.28 3.23 -4.09
N ARG A 228 8.11 3.85 -3.96
CA ARG A 228 7.81 4.69 -2.81
C ARG A 228 7.53 3.88 -1.55
N LEU A 229 6.81 2.76 -1.65
CA LEU A 229 6.58 1.87 -0.51
C LEU A 229 7.90 1.30 0.00
N GLN A 230 8.80 0.87 -0.89
CA GLN A 230 10.14 0.42 -0.51
C GLN A 230 10.89 1.47 0.29
N HIS A 231 10.91 2.71 -0.21
CA HIS A 231 11.61 3.82 0.45
C HIS A 231 11.08 4.03 1.87
N ILE A 232 9.76 4.16 2.02
CA ILE A 232 9.13 4.44 3.32
C ILE A 232 9.26 3.25 4.27
N ALA A 233 9.07 2.02 3.78
CA ALA A 233 9.29 0.82 4.58
C ALA A 233 10.72 0.77 5.13
N ASN A 234 11.72 1.14 4.32
CA ASN A 234 13.11 1.20 4.76
C ASN A 234 13.40 2.34 5.74
N GLU A 235 12.74 3.50 5.63
CA GLU A 235 12.81 4.54 6.65
C GLU A 235 12.29 4.03 8.00
N VAL A 236 11.16 3.31 8.00
CA VAL A 236 10.54 2.76 9.21
C VAL A 236 11.39 1.65 9.81
N LEU A 237 11.85 0.71 8.99
CA LEU A 237 12.65 -0.44 9.46
C LEU A 237 14.00 -0.01 10.02
N ALA A 238 14.57 1.11 9.57
CA ALA A 238 15.80 1.67 10.12
C ALA A 238 15.62 2.24 11.56
N LEU A 239 14.39 2.42 12.04
CA LEU A 239 14.12 2.95 13.39
C LEU A 239 14.41 1.94 14.51
N ALA A 240 14.48 0.64 14.18
CA ALA A 240 14.66 -0.41 15.17
C ALA A 240 15.53 -1.56 14.62
N PRO A 241 16.44 -2.12 15.44
CA PRO A 241 17.24 -3.25 15.02
C PRO A 241 16.37 -4.50 14.80
N TYR A 242 16.88 -5.44 14.01
CA TYR A 242 16.20 -6.68 13.66
C TYR A 242 15.75 -7.50 14.88
N GLN A 243 16.51 -7.48 15.98
CA GLN A 243 16.18 -8.15 17.24
C GLN A 243 15.00 -7.52 17.98
N LYS A 244 14.75 -6.23 17.76
CA LYS A 244 13.60 -5.51 18.34
C LYS A 244 12.37 -5.66 17.46
N LEU A 245 12.53 -5.62 16.14
CA LEU A 245 11.44 -5.86 15.19
C LEU A 245 10.93 -7.31 15.29
N PHE A 246 11.87 -8.24 15.46
CA PHE A 246 11.58 -9.66 15.57
C PHE A 246 12.31 -10.28 16.77
N PRO A 247 11.77 -10.22 18.00
CA PRO A 247 12.37 -10.88 19.16
C PRO A 247 12.29 -12.41 19.05
N VAL A 248 13.02 -13.12 19.93
CA VAL A 248 12.95 -14.60 20.05
C VAL A 248 11.70 -15.00 20.81
#